data_AF-A0A3D9U8Q2-F1
#
_entry.id   AF-A0A3D9U8Q2-F1
#
_cell.length_a   1.000
_cell.length_b   1.000
_cell.length_c   1.000
_cell.angle_alpha   90.00
_cell.angle_beta   90.00
_cell.angle_gamma   90.00
#
_symmetry.space_group_name_H-M   'P 1'
#
loop_
_entity.id
_entity.type
_entity.pdbx_description
1 polymer ?
#
loop_
_entity_poly.entity_id
_entity_poly.type
_entity_poly.pdbx_seq_one_letter_code
_entity_poly.pdbx_strand_id
1 'polypeptide(L)'
;MPAFTDRYNALLAASEDLSTGTPRPWGLLPLKAAMEQAGFHLSRSQLSNLRAGVTQNPSGFVLLAIATTLAIDVRVFFDEAVFSEELQRLIFERDARRGHELGSSPERRR
;
A
#
# COMPACT_ATOMS: atom_id res chain seq x y z
N MET A 1 15.30 -13.79 4.38
CA MET A 1 14.06 -13.16 3.84
C MET A 1 13.92 -11.79 4.49
N PRO A 2 13.45 -10.75 3.77
CA PRO A 2 13.19 -9.45 4.36
C PRO A 2 12.16 -9.57 5.51
N ALA A 3 12.29 -8.72 6.54
CA ALA A 3 11.39 -8.73 7.68
C ALA A 3 9.98 -8.29 7.27
N PHE A 4 8.96 -8.63 8.07
CA PHE A 4 7.56 -8.22 7.81
C PHE A 4 7.47 -6.71 7.54
N THR A 5 8.14 -5.91 8.37
CA THR A 5 8.15 -4.45 8.26
C THR A 5 8.71 -3.95 6.93
N ASP A 6 9.75 -4.62 6.40
CA ASP A 6 10.34 -4.23 5.13
C ASP A 6 9.36 -4.47 3.98
N ARG A 7 8.72 -5.64 3.96
CA ARG A 7 7.67 -5.97 2.97
C ARG A 7 6.50 -5.00 3.06
N TYR A 8 6.02 -4.76 4.28
CA TYR A 8 4.91 -3.87 4.52
C TYR A 8 5.21 -2.44 4.04
N ASN A 9 6.37 -1.89 4.39
CA ASN A 9 6.76 -0.56 3.95
C ASN A 9 7.02 -0.49 2.43
N ALA A 10 7.55 -1.56 1.82
CA ALA A 10 7.73 -1.64 0.37
C ALA A 10 6.38 -1.62 -0.36
N LEU A 11 5.40 -2.41 0.10
CA LEU A 11 4.04 -2.44 -0.47
C LEU A 11 3.34 -1.08 -0.32
N LEU A 12 3.50 -0.40 0.83
CA LEU A 12 2.97 0.96 1.02
C LEU A 12 3.64 2.02 0.14
N ALA A 13 4.90 1.84 -0.25
CA ALA A 13 5.61 2.76 -1.12
C ALA A 13 5.33 2.51 -2.61
N ALA A 14 5.04 1.26 -2.96
CA ALA A 14 4.63 0.86 -4.31
C ALA A 14 3.15 1.19 -4.57
N SER A 15 2.30 1.03 -3.57
CA SER A 15 0.91 1.51 -3.61
C SER A 15 0.82 3.02 -3.34
N GLU A 16 -0.28 3.63 -3.78
CA GLU A 16 -0.59 5.04 -3.52
C GLU A 16 -1.98 5.14 -2.90
N ASP A 17 -2.15 6.11 -2.01
CA ASP A 17 -3.45 6.56 -1.54
C ASP A 17 -4.14 7.33 -2.66
N LEU A 18 -5.28 6.80 -3.11
CA LEU A 18 -6.12 7.38 -4.16
C LEU A 18 -7.43 7.97 -3.61
N SER A 19 -7.61 8.00 -2.29
CA SER A 19 -8.86 8.43 -1.64
C SER A 19 -9.26 9.87 -1.95
N THR A 20 -8.28 10.73 -2.27
CA THR A 20 -8.49 12.15 -2.59
C THR A 20 -8.53 12.45 -4.09
N GLY A 21 -8.46 11.42 -4.95
CA GLY A 21 -8.42 11.56 -6.41
C GLY A 21 -7.06 11.98 -6.98
N THR A 22 -6.12 12.45 -6.14
CA THR A 22 -4.72 12.66 -6.52
C THR A 22 -3.86 11.60 -5.84
N PRO A 23 -2.97 10.88 -6.56
CA PRO A 23 -2.10 9.88 -5.96
C PRO A 23 -1.15 10.49 -4.92
N ARG A 24 -1.09 9.89 -3.73
CA ARG A 24 -0.21 10.32 -2.63
C ARG A 24 0.42 9.14 -1.91
N PRO A 25 1.58 9.31 -1.26
CA PRO A 25 2.10 8.30 -0.34
C PRO A 25 1.14 8.06 0.83
N TRP A 26 1.02 6.80 1.27
CA TRP A 26 0.19 6.46 2.43
C TRP A 26 0.67 7.12 3.72
N GLY A 27 -0.14 8.05 4.23
CA GLY A 27 -0.06 8.54 5.61
C GLY A 27 -0.77 7.58 6.59
N LEU A 28 -0.46 7.68 7.89
CA LEU A 28 -1.13 6.85 8.91
C LEU A 28 -2.64 7.12 9.00
N LEU A 29 -3.06 8.38 8.86
CA LEU A 29 -4.48 8.75 8.96
C LEU A 29 -5.29 8.28 7.74
N PRO A 30 -4.87 8.53 6.49
CA PRO A 30 -5.59 7.98 5.34
C PRO A 30 -5.59 6.45 5.31
N LEU A 31 -4.48 5.80 5.69
CA LEU A 31 -4.41 4.34 5.73
C LEU A 31 -5.40 3.76 6.75
N LYS A 32 -5.49 4.37 7.94
CA LYS A 32 -6.49 3.99 8.95
C LYS A 32 -7.91 4.15 8.39
N ALA A 33 -8.21 5.28 7.76
CA ALA A 33 -9.54 5.54 7.20
C ALA A 33 -9.90 4.52 6.10
N ALA A 34 -8.95 4.17 5.24
CA ALA A 34 -9.14 3.15 4.20
C ALA A 34 -9.39 1.75 4.79
N MET A 35 -8.65 1.37 5.83
CA MET A 35 -8.89 0.13 6.57
C MET A 35 -10.28 0.10 7.21
N GLU A 36 -10.72 1.21 7.80
CA GLU A 36 -12.05 1.33 8.39
C GLU A 36 -13.16 1.22 7.34
N GLN A 37 -12.97 1.82 6.15
CA GLN A 37 -13.89 1.68 5.02
C GLN A 37 -13.97 0.24 4.52
N ALA A 38 -12.87 -0.51 4.59
CA ALA A 38 -12.82 -1.93 4.31
C ALA A 38 -13.36 -2.83 5.45
N GLY A 39 -13.86 -2.23 6.54
CA GLY A 39 -14.43 -2.95 7.69
C GLY A 39 -13.42 -3.41 8.75
N PHE A 40 -12.17 -2.93 8.68
CA PHE A 40 -11.11 -3.27 9.62
C PHE A 40 -10.82 -2.12 10.58
N HIS A 41 -11.04 -2.34 11.87
CA HIS A 41 -10.80 -1.34 12.91
C HIS A 41 -9.42 -1.53 13.56
N LEU A 42 -8.41 -0.86 13.01
CA LEU A 42 -7.07 -0.80 13.59
C LEU A 42 -6.80 0.57 14.21
N SER A 43 -6.13 0.58 15.35
CA SER A 43 -5.74 1.83 16.01
C SER A 43 -4.57 2.50 15.29
N ARG A 44 -4.46 3.82 15.43
CA ARG A 44 -3.31 4.56 14.88
C ARG A 44 -1.98 4.06 15.46
N SER A 45 -1.95 3.70 16.75
CA SER A 45 -0.73 3.18 17.39
C SER A 45 -0.34 1.81 16.84
N GLN A 46 -1.30 0.93 16.56
CA GLN A 46 -1.03 -0.35 15.89
C GLN A 46 -0.37 -0.13 14.52
N LEU A 47 -0.94 0.74 13.68
CA LEU A 47 -0.36 1.04 12.36
C LEU A 47 1.05 1.67 12.45
N SER A 48 1.26 2.55 13.43
CA SER A 48 2.57 3.13 13.70
C SER A 48 3.59 2.06 14.11
N ASN A 49 3.21 1.12 14.97
CA ASN A 49 4.07 0.03 15.43
C ASN A 49 4.45 -0.93 14.30
N LEU A 50 3.54 -1.19 13.36
CA LEU A 50 3.84 -1.99 12.17
C LEU A 50 4.88 -1.30 11.27
N ARG A 51 4.72 0.01 11.01
CA ARG A 51 5.66 0.79 10.17
C ARG A 51 7.04 0.93 10.82
N ALA A 52 7.08 1.10 12.13
CA ALA A 52 8.31 1.24 12.92
C ALA A 52 8.98 -0.11 13.23
N GLY A 53 8.36 -1.23 12.88
CA GLY A 53 8.89 -2.56 13.16
C GLY A 53 8.89 -2.97 14.62
N VAL A 54 8.12 -2.29 15.46
CA VAL A 54 7.84 -2.70 16.85
C VAL A 54 7.01 -4.00 16.84
N THR A 55 6.12 -4.16 15.87
CA THR A 55 5.32 -5.38 15.68
C THR A 55 5.81 -6.13 14.43
N GLN A 56 6.56 -7.21 14.64
CA GLN A 56 7.10 -8.06 13.56
C GLN A 56 6.21 -9.25 13.20
N ASN A 57 5.33 -9.67 14.11
CA ASN A 57 4.42 -10.80 13.91
C ASN A 57 2.97 -10.35 14.15
N PRO A 58 2.37 -9.60 13.21
CA PRO A 58 0.97 -9.19 13.32
C PRO A 58 0.03 -10.39 13.22
N SER A 59 -1.19 -10.24 13.76
CA SER A 59 -2.22 -11.27 13.63
C SER A 59 -2.68 -11.43 12.18
N GLY A 60 -3.22 -12.61 11.84
CA GLY A 60 -3.82 -12.85 10.51
C GLY A 60 -4.92 -11.85 10.15
N PHE A 61 -5.65 -11.33 11.14
CA PHE A 61 -6.63 -10.26 10.95
C PHE A 61 -5.98 -8.96 10.42
N VAL A 62 -4.83 -8.58 10.98
CA VAL A 62 -4.08 -7.39 10.53
C VAL A 62 -3.52 -7.61 9.13
N LEU A 63 -3.00 -8.81 8.83
CA LEU A 63 -2.50 -9.15 7.51
C LEU A 63 -3.61 -9.08 6.45
N LEU A 64 -4.79 -9.63 6.77
CA LEU A 64 -5.97 -9.54 5.92
C LEU A 64 -6.40 -8.08 5.71
N ALA A 65 -6.42 -7.27 6.78
CA ALA A 65 -6.75 -5.85 6.69
C ALA A 65 -5.83 -5.11 5.71
N ILE A 66 -4.52 -5.35 5.79
CA ILE A 66 -3.54 -4.74 4.87
C ILE A 66 -3.79 -5.24 3.44
N ALA A 67 -3.94 -6.55 3.25
CA ALA A 67 -4.13 -7.16 1.94
C ALA A 67 -5.39 -6.63 1.24
N THR A 68 -6.52 -6.57 1.96
CA THR A 68 -7.78 -6.02 1.45
C THR A 68 -7.67 -4.53 1.15
N THR A 69 -7.04 -3.75 2.03
CA THR A 69 -6.91 -2.29 1.86
C THR A 69 -6.07 -1.93 0.64
N LEU A 70 -5.00 -2.70 0.39
CA LEU A 70 -4.09 -2.45 -0.73
C LEU A 70 -4.47 -3.22 -2.01
N ALA A 71 -5.56 -4.00 -1.97
CA ALA A 71 -5.99 -4.88 -3.05
C ALA A 71 -4.84 -5.79 -3.57
N ILE A 72 -4.20 -6.51 -2.65
CA ILE A 72 -3.12 -7.48 -2.92
C ILE A 72 -3.46 -8.85 -2.33
N ASP A 73 -2.80 -9.89 -2.81
CA ASP A 73 -2.88 -11.22 -2.20
C ASP A 73 -2.25 -11.24 -0.78
N VAL A 74 -2.92 -11.84 0.21
CA VAL A 74 -2.38 -11.94 1.58
C VAL A 74 -1.13 -12.82 1.67
N ARG A 75 -0.90 -13.72 0.70
CA ARG A 75 0.27 -14.60 0.63
C ARG A 75 1.58 -13.85 0.46
N VAL A 76 1.56 -12.56 0.07
CA VAL A 76 2.76 -11.70 -0.01
C VAL A 76 3.59 -11.66 1.28
N PHE A 77 2.97 -11.89 2.43
CA PHE A 77 3.66 -11.89 3.73
C PHE A 77 4.37 -13.21 4.05
N PHE A 78 4.13 -14.26 3.25
CA PHE A 78 4.60 -15.62 3.52
C PHE A 78 5.38 -16.23 2.34
N ASP A 79 5.11 -15.78 1.12
CA ASP A 79 5.69 -16.29 -0.12
C ASP A 79 6.46 -15.18 -0.85
N GLU A 80 7.74 -15.45 -1.14
CA GLU A 80 8.63 -14.51 -1.84
C GLU A 80 8.23 -14.29 -3.31
N ALA A 81 7.74 -15.35 -3.98
CA ALA A 81 7.32 -15.24 -5.37
C ALA A 81 6.09 -14.33 -5.48
N VAL A 82 5.08 -14.58 -4.64
CA VAL A 82 3.88 -13.75 -4.59
C VAL A 82 4.20 -12.32 -4.20
N PHE A 83 5.11 -12.11 -3.24
CA PHE A 83 5.56 -10.76 -2.87
C PHE A 83 6.18 -10.00 -4.05
N SER A 84 7.08 -10.65 -4.79
CA SER A 84 7.78 -10.04 -5.92
C SER A 84 6.80 -9.66 -7.03
N GLU A 85 5.87 -10.56 -7.36
CA GLU A 85 4.83 -10.34 -8.37
C GLU A 85 3.91 -9.18 -8.01
N GLU A 86 3.38 -9.15 -6.78
CA GLU A 86 2.49 -8.08 -6.32
C GLU A 86 3.21 -6.73 -6.23
N LEU A 87 4.46 -6.72 -5.76
CA LEU A 87 5.25 -5.49 -5.69
C LEU A 87 5.51 -4.92 -7.09
N GLN A 88 5.88 -5.77 -8.06
CA GLN A 88 6.08 -5.35 -9.45
C GLN A 88 4.79 -4.82 -10.08
N ARG A 89 3.66 -5.50 -9.84
CA ARG A 89 2.34 -5.05 -10.30
C ARG A 89 2.01 -3.65 -9.78
N LEU A 90 2.16 -3.43 -8.47
CA LEU A 90 1.88 -2.13 -7.85
C LEU A 90 2.77 -1.01 -8.41
N ILE A 91 4.08 -1.27 -8.60
CA ILE A 91 5.02 -0.32 -9.19
C ILE A 91 4.60 0.03 -10.63
N PHE A 92 4.26 -0.97 -11.44
CA PHE A 92 3.85 -0.74 -12.81
C PHE A 92 2.55 0.09 -12.89
N GLU A 93 1.56 -0.24 -12.08
CA GLU A 93 0.30 0.51 -12.01
C GLU A 93 0.51 1.97 -11.58
N ARG A 94 1.38 2.19 -10.59
CA ARG A 94 1.77 3.53 -10.14
C ARG A 94 2.41 4.33 -11.28
N ASP A 95 3.39 3.73 -11.94
CA ASP A 95 4.15 4.41 -12.97
C ASP A 95 3.27 4.65 -14.22
N ALA A 96 2.34 3.75 -14.53
CA ALA A 96 1.34 3.94 -15.59
C ALA A 96 0.40 5.13 -15.32
N ARG A 97 -0.05 5.32 -14.06
CA ARG A 97 -0.85 6.50 -13.67
C ARG A 97 -0.08 7.80 -13.89
N ARG A 98 1.19 7.85 -13.46
CA ARG A 98 2.05 9.03 -13.63
C ARG A 98 2.39 9.31 -15.10
N GLY A 99 2.63 8.26 -15.89
CA GLY A 99 2.84 8.38 -17.33
C GLY A 99 1.61 8.94 -18.06
N HIS A 100 0.41 8.56 -17.62
CA HIS A 100 -0.83 9.10 -18.17
C HIS A 100 -0.98 10.61 -17.85
N GLU A 101 -0.69 11.03 -16.62
CA GLU A 101 -0.72 12.44 -16.21
C GLU A 101 0.20 13.32 -17.08
N LEU A 102 1.41 12.83 -17.41
CA LEU A 102 2.37 13.53 -18.27
C LEU A 102 1.93 13.59 -19.75
N GLY A 103 1.24 12.57 -20.25
CA GLY A 103 0.73 12.52 -21.63
C GLY A 103 -0.56 13.33 -21.85
N SER A 104 -1.29 13.64 -20.77
CA SER A 104 -2.56 14.39 -20.81
C SER A 104 -2.43 15.91 -20.69
N SER A 105 -1.21 16.45 -20.61
CA SER A 105 -0.98 17.90 -20.61
C SER A 105 -1.27 18.45 -22.01
N PRO A 106 -2.35 19.22 -22.24
CA PRO A 106 -2.52 19.89 -23.52
C PRO A 106 -1.48 21.00 -23.53
N GLU A 107 -0.40 20.80 -24.29
CA GLU A 107 0.33 21.90 -24.86
C GLU A 107 -0.71 22.80 -25.56
N ARG A 108 -1.11 23.87 -24.87
CA ARG A 108 -1.80 25.00 -25.48
C ARG A 108 -0.86 25.49 -26.56
N ARG A 109 -1.12 25.00 -27.79
CA ARG A 109 -0.56 25.51 -29.02
C ARG A 109 -0.70 27.03 -29.02
N ARG A 110 0.43 27.64 -29.34
CA ARG A 110 0.66 29.04 -29.74
C ARG A 110 -0.54 29.74 -30.35
#